data_AF-A0A5K1B7W9-F1
#
_entry.id   AF-A0A5K1B7W9-F1
#
_cell.length_a   1.000
_cell.length_b   1.000
_cell.length_c   1.000
_cell.angle_alpha   90.00
_cell.angle_beta   90.00
_cell.angle_gamma   90.00
#
_symmetry.space_group_name_H-M   'P 1'
#
loop_
_entity.id
_entity.type
_entity.pdbx_description
1 polymer ?
#
loop_
_entity_poly.entity_id
_entity_poly.type
_entity_poly.pdbx_seq_one_letter_code
_entity_poly.pdbx_strand_id
1 'polypeptide(L)' 'IANVIFVDSPTFTGYSYSNSSSDYETSNSANVEEDYVFLKK' A
#
# COMPACT_ATOMS: atom_id res chain seq x y z
N ILE A 1 -15.87 16.70 14.14
CA ILE A 1 -14.98 15.60 14.58
C ILE A 1 -14.82 14.66 13.39
N ALA A 2 -13.60 14.20 13.12
CA ALA A 2 -13.28 13.32 12.00
C ALA A 2 -12.43 12.14 12.49
N ASN A 3 -12.53 11.00 11.81
CA ASN A 3 -11.66 9.84 12.05
C ASN A 3 -10.52 9.87 11.05
N VAL A 4 -9.32 9.49 11.49
CA VAL A 4 -8.10 9.49 10.68
C VAL A 4 -7.51 8.08 10.69
N ILE A 5 -7.05 7.62 9.53
CA ILE A 5 -6.33 6.35 9.33
C ILE A 5 -4.96 6.66 8.74
N PHE A 6 -3.93 6.02 9.27
CA PHE A 6 -2.56 6.08 8.77
C PHE A 6 -2.23 4.76 8.07
N VAL A 7 -1.66 4.86 6.86
CA VAL A 7 -1.32 3.71 6.01
C VAL A 7 0.13 3.84 5.60
N ASP A 8 0.92 2.79 5.85
CA ASP A 8 2.27 2.69 5.33
C ASP A 8 2.19 2.14 3.89
N SER A 9 2.46 2.97 2.89
CA SER A 9 2.40 2.61 1.47
C SER A 9 3.58 3.21 0.71
N PRO A 10 4.15 2.52 -0.30
CA PRO A 10 3.73 1.24 -0.87
C PRO A 10 4.19 0.02 -0.06
N THR A 11 3.85 -1.18 -0.53
CA THR A 11 4.35 -2.46 0.00
C THR A 11 5.86 -2.39 0.26
N PHE A 12 6.31 -2.95 1.39
CA PHE A 12 7.68 -2.87 1.94
C PHE A 12 8.05 -1.53 2.62
N THR A 13 7.08 -0.66 2.89
CA THR A 13 7.26 0.52 3.76
C THR A 13 6.76 0.25 5.17
N GLY A 14 7.55 0.57 6.20
CA GLY A 14 7.13 0.46 7.60
C GLY A 14 6.72 -0.97 7.99
N TYR A 15 5.45 -1.16 8.34
CA TYR A 15 4.89 -2.48 8.65
C TYR A 15 4.20 -3.18 7.48
N SER A 16 4.08 -2.54 6.32
CA SER A 16 3.49 -3.14 5.12
C SER A 16 4.47 -4.11 4.45
N TYR A 17 4.03 -5.33 4.15
CA TYR A 17 4.86 -6.38 3.57
C TYR A 17 4.09 -7.23 2.54
N SER A 18 4.82 -7.86 1.62
CA SER A 18 4.30 -8.92 0.76
C SER A 18 5.08 -10.22 0.97
N ASN A 19 4.40 -11.35 0.71
CA ASN A 19 5.02 -12.67 0.67
C ASN A 19 5.73 -12.94 -0.68
N SER A 20 5.49 -12.12 -1.70
CA SER A 20 6.17 -12.22 -2.99
C SER A 20 7.29 -11.20 -3.09
N SER A 21 8.50 -11.66 -3.38
CA SER A 21 9.65 -10.77 -3.58
C SER A 21 9.58 -9.97 -4.89
N SER A 22 8.71 -10.37 -5.83
CA SER A 22 8.44 -9.60 -7.06
C SER A 22 7.77 -8.26 -6.81
N ASP A 23 7.07 -8.13 -5.68
CA ASP A 23 6.25 -6.95 -5.38
C ASP A 23 7.09 -5.78 -4.85
N TYR A 24 8.41 -5.98 -4.78
CA TYR A 24 9.38 -4.91 -4.53
C TYR A 24 9.46 -3.93 -5.72
N GLU A 25 9.04 -4.35 -6.92
CA GLU A 25 8.99 -3.51 -8.11
C GLU A 25 7.88 -2.46 -7.97
N THR A 26 8.25 -1.33 -7.34
CA THR A 26 7.34 -0.21 -7.13
C THR A 26 7.26 0.67 -8.37
N SER A 27 6.04 1.05 -8.74
CA SER A 27 5.78 2.04 -9.79
C SER A 27 4.59 2.90 -9.37
N ASN A 28 4.53 4.14 -9.86
CA ASN A 28 3.46 5.06 -9.45
C ASN A 28 2.06 4.50 -9.77
N SER A 29 1.89 3.78 -10.89
CA SER A 29 0.62 3.14 -11.24
C SER A 29 0.27 1.97 -10.32
N ALA A 30 1.25 1.13 -9.97
CA ALA A 30 1.03 -0.01 -9.08
C ALA A 30 0.68 0.45 -7.66
N ASN A 31 1.41 1.42 -7.12
CA ASN A 31 1.18 1.93 -5.76
C ASN A 31 -0.22 2.56 -5.62
N VAL A 32 -0.69 3.30 -6.64
CA VAL A 32 -2.03 3.88 -6.66
C VAL A 32 -3.11 2.79 -6.71
N GLU A 33 -2.87 1.71 -7.45
CA GLU A 33 -3.78 0.56 -7.50
C GLU A 33 -3.84 -0.16 -6.14
N GLU A 34 -2.69 -0.36 -5.48
CA GLU A 34 -2.61 -0.94 -4.13
C GLU A 34 -3.38 -0.11 -3.10
N ASP A 35 -3.17 1.21 -3.09
CA ASP A 35 -3.88 2.13 -2.18
C ASP A 35 -5.39 2.13 -2.45
N TYR A 36 -5.80 2.09 -3.72
CA TYR A 36 -7.21 2.00 -4.09
C TYR A 36 -7.83 0.67 -3.64
N VAL A 37 -7.12 -0.44 -3.79
CA VAL A 37 -7.58 -1.76 -3.32
C VAL A 37 -7.70 -1.78 -1.79
N PHE A 38 -6.75 -1.17 -1.07
CA PHE A 38 -6.80 -1.04 0.39
C PHE A 38 -8.02 -0.25 0.85
N LEU A 39 -8.31 0.91 0.23
CA LEU A 39 -9.44 1.75 0.63
C LEU A 39 -10.81 1.21 0.19
N LYS A 40 -10.85 0.38 -0.85
CA LYS A 40 -12.08 -0.22 -1.37
C LYS A 40 -12.58 -1.38 -0.52
N LYS A 41 -11.68 -2.15 0.09
CA LYS A 41 -11.99 -3.33 0.90
C LYS A 41 -12.13 -2.99 2.37
#